data_AF-A0A348AHA1-F1
#
_entry.id   AF-A0A348AHA1-F1
#
_cell.length_a   1.000
_cell.length_b   1.000
_cell.length_c   1.000
_cell.angle_alpha   90.00
_cell.angle_beta   90.00
_cell.angle_gamma   90.00
#
_symmetry.space_group_name_H-M   'P 1'
#
loop_
_entity.id
_entity.type
_entity.pdbx_description
1 polymer ?
#
loop_
_entity_poly.entity_id
_entity_poly.type
_entity_poly.pdbx_seq_one_letter_code
_entity_poly.pdbx_strand_id
1 'polypeptide(L)'
;MIASEELMAKVVNEANALMTRFGIPGRVQSRINLITGDLEAGWEHVLSRHFNTSVNASQFTVAPEELQGILQSEQVIGTPILRIVLSDQGPRFLREVTLDKIIGIDKFSNLPTSVMTVLTDLQGNLVTATPGVIK
;
A
#
# COMPACT_ATOMS: atom_id res chain seq x y z
N MET A 1 -15.26 4.57 -28.03
CA MET A 1 -15.65 3.42 -27.19
C MET A 1 -14.79 2.18 -27.41
N ILE A 2 -14.40 1.83 -28.65
CA ILE A 2 -13.58 0.62 -28.91
C ILE A 2 -12.17 0.70 -28.25
N ALA A 3 -11.49 1.84 -28.36
CA ALA A 3 -10.15 2.01 -27.77
C ALA A 3 -10.10 1.90 -26.24
N SER A 4 -11.21 2.20 -25.53
CA SER A 4 -11.27 2.05 -24.08
C SER A 4 -11.49 0.59 -23.66
N GLU A 5 -12.22 -0.19 -24.44
CA GLU A 5 -12.45 -1.62 -24.14
C GLU A 5 -11.18 -2.45 -24.35
N GLU A 6 -10.44 -2.20 -25.43
CA GLU A 6 -9.16 -2.87 -25.70
C GLU A 6 -8.10 -2.56 -24.63
N LEU A 7 -8.04 -1.30 -24.17
CA LEU A 7 -7.14 -0.90 -23.09
C LEU A 7 -7.49 -1.61 -21.78
N MET A 8 -8.78 -1.68 -21.43
CA MET A 8 -9.23 -2.35 -20.22
C MET A 8 -8.97 -3.86 -20.28
N ALA A 9 -9.20 -4.50 -21.43
CA ALA A 9 -8.88 -5.92 -21.63
C ALA A 9 -7.39 -6.21 -21.45
N LYS A 10 -6.51 -5.32 -21.96
CA LYS A 10 -5.06 -5.44 -21.77
C LYS A 10 -4.67 -5.35 -20.29
N VAL A 11 -5.20 -4.37 -19.56
CA VAL A 11 -4.94 -4.19 -18.12
C VAL A 11 -5.39 -5.41 -17.32
N VAL A 12 -6.58 -5.94 -17.62
CA VAL A 12 -7.10 -7.16 -16.97
C VAL A 12 -6.21 -8.37 -17.26
N ASN A 13 -5.74 -8.53 -18.50
CA ASN A 13 -4.85 -9.63 -18.86
C ASN A 13 -3.49 -9.55 -18.16
N GLU A 14 -2.91 -8.36 -18.04
CA GLU A 14 -1.65 -8.15 -17.31
C GLU A 14 -1.83 -8.43 -15.81
N ALA A 15 -2.91 -7.93 -15.20
CA ALA A 15 -3.24 -8.22 -13.81
C ALA A 15 -3.41 -9.72 -13.57
N ASN A 16 -4.16 -10.41 -14.44
CA ASN A 16 -4.34 -11.86 -14.38
C ASN A 16 -3.00 -12.61 -14.52
N ALA A 17 -2.13 -12.18 -15.44
CA ALA A 17 -0.81 -12.79 -15.62
C ALA A 17 0.06 -12.66 -14.37
N LEU A 18 0.05 -11.50 -13.70
CA LEU A 18 0.75 -11.30 -12.43
C LEU A 18 0.18 -12.18 -11.32
N MET A 19 -1.15 -12.24 -11.22
CA MET A 19 -1.84 -13.07 -10.24
C MET A 19 -1.57 -14.57 -10.46
N THR A 20 -1.55 -15.04 -11.70
CA THR A 20 -1.16 -16.42 -12.04
C THR A 20 0.32 -16.68 -11.75
N ARG A 21 1.20 -15.74 -12.09
CA ARG A 21 2.66 -15.91 -11.95
C ARG A 21 3.11 -16.00 -10.49
N PHE A 22 2.59 -15.13 -9.63
CA PHE A 22 3.03 -15.06 -8.23
C PHE A 22 2.10 -15.82 -7.29
N GLY A 23 0.82 -15.94 -7.64
CA GLY A 23 -0.23 -16.20 -6.66
C GLY A 23 -0.29 -15.11 -5.60
N ILE A 24 -1.32 -15.12 -4.77
CA ILE A 24 -1.27 -14.38 -3.49
C ILE A 24 -0.99 -15.41 -2.39
N PRO A 25 0.22 -15.43 -1.81
CA PRO A 25 0.52 -16.32 -0.70
C PRO A 25 -0.49 -16.09 0.45
N GLY A 26 -1.01 -17.15 1.06
CA GLY A 26 -1.98 -17.02 2.17
C GLY A 26 -1.49 -16.10 3.29
N ARG A 27 -0.18 -16.16 3.59
CA ARG A 27 0.49 -15.27 4.55
C ARG A 27 0.33 -13.79 4.18
N VAL A 28 0.41 -13.44 2.90
CA VAL A 28 0.29 -12.06 2.42
C VAL A 28 -1.15 -11.58 2.61
N GLN A 29 -2.15 -12.46 2.56
CA GLN A 29 -3.54 -12.10 2.81
C GLN A 29 -3.86 -11.88 4.29
N SER A 30 -3.16 -12.57 5.19
CA SER A 30 -3.56 -12.65 6.60
C SER A 30 -2.67 -11.90 7.57
N ARG A 31 -1.65 -11.15 7.11
CA ARG A 31 -0.77 -10.37 7.99
C ARG A 31 -0.06 -9.21 7.30
N ILE A 32 0.40 -8.28 8.12
CA ILE A 32 1.40 -7.24 7.78
C ILE A 32 2.45 -7.28 8.89
N ASN A 33 3.66 -7.77 8.61
CA ASN A 33 4.73 -7.78 9.60
C ASN A 33 5.40 -6.40 9.62
N LEU A 34 5.32 -5.70 10.76
CA LEU A 34 6.01 -4.41 10.96
C LEU A 34 7.49 -4.66 11.26
N ILE A 35 8.25 -4.96 10.20
CA ILE A 35 9.73 -5.02 10.30
C ILE A 35 10.30 -3.61 10.48
N THR A 36 11.42 -3.49 11.20
CA THR A 36 12.15 -2.21 11.30
C THR A 36 12.50 -1.68 9.92
N GLY A 37 13.16 -2.52 9.10
CA GLY A 37 13.53 -2.15 7.74
C GLY A 37 14.65 -1.10 7.69
N ASP A 38 14.66 -0.34 6.60
CA ASP A 38 15.62 0.73 6.29
C ASP A 38 14.92 1.87 5.54
N LEU A 39 15.68 2.77 4.90
CA LEU A 39 15.12 3.90 4.16
C LEU A 39 14.35 3.51 2.88
N GLU A 40 14.48 2.27 2.40
CA GLU A 40 13.85 1.79 1.16
C GLU A 40 12.60 0.94 1.43
N ALA A 41 12.54 0.24 2.57
CA ALA A 41 11.38 -0.56 2.95
C ALA A 41 11.24 -0.75 4.46
N GLY A 42 10.00 -0.94 4.93
CA GLY A 42 9.69 -1.22 6.33
C GLY A 42 9.30 0.02 7.12
N TRP A 43 9.35 -0.08 8.45
CA TRP A 43 8.89 0.99 9.32
C TRP A 43 9.77 2.26 9.23
N GLU A 44 11.08 2.11 9.12
CA GLU A 44 12.01 3.24 8.94
C GLU A 44 11.72 4.03 7.65
N HIS A 45 11.37 3.34 6.57
CA HIS A 45 10.91 3.98 5.33
C HIS A 45 9.63 4.78 5.54
N VAL A 46 8.64 4.22 6.25
CA VAL A 46 7.39 4.93 6.57
C VAL A 46 7.65 6.19 7.37
N LEU A 47 8.48 6.12 8.43
CA LEU A 47 8.83 7.29 9.23
C LEU A 47 9.57 8.35 8.42
N SER A 48 10.64 7.96 7.74
CA SER A 48 11.50 8.89 7.01
C SER A 48 10.80 9.58 5.83
N ARG A 49 9.79 8.94 5.23
CA ARG A 49 9.10 9.44 4.05
C ARG A 49 7.73 10.04 4.33
N HIS A 50 6.96 9.46 5.25
CA HIS A 50 5.55 9.82 5.45
C HIS A 50 5.28 10.50 6.80
N PHE A 51 6.31 10.68 7.64
CA PHE A 51 6.28 11.53 8.85
C PHE A 51 7.33 12.65 8.82
N ASN A 52 7.91 12.91 7.65
CA ASN A 52 8.88 13.97 7.45
C ASN A 52 8.28 15.05 6.54
N THR A 53 7.89 16.18 7.12
CA THR A 53 7.26 17.27 6.38
C THR A 53 8.18 17.97 5.36
N SER A 54 9.50 17.75 5.44
CA SER A 54 10.46 18.25 4.45
C SER A 54 10.49 17.42 3.16
N VAL A 55 9.79 16.29 3.16
CA VAL A 55 9.74 15.33 2.07
C VAL A 55 8.48 15.55 1.22
N ASN A 56 8.64 15.67 -0.10
CA ASN A 56 7.53 15.74 -1.05
C ASN A 56 6.85 14.35 -1.27
N ALA A 57 6.08 13.91 -0.28
CA ALA A 57 5.26 12.70 -0.28
C ALA A 57 3.96 12.94 0.52
N SER A 58 2.97 12.07 0.39
CA SER A 58 1.80 12.07 1.28
C SER A 58 2.27 11.93 2.73
N GLN A 59 1.66 12.67 3.65
CA GLN A 59 2.10 12.75 5.06
C GLN A 59 1.00 12.24 5.98
N PHE A 60 1.33 11.33 6.89
CA PHE A 60 0.41 10.95 7.97
C PHE A 60 0.25 12.12 8.94
N THR A 61 -0.96 12.26 9.47
CA THR A 61 -1.29 13.25 10.52
C THR A 61 -1.64 12.58 11.85
N VAL A 62 -1.89 11.27 11.85
CA VAL A 62 -1.96 10.43 13.08
C VAL A 62 -0.57 10.27 13.68
N ALA A 63 -0.47 9.83 14.94
CA ALA A 63 0.83 9.51 15.53
C ALA A 63 1.43 8.23 14.92
N PRO A 64 2.77 8.06 14.89
CA PRO A 64 3.40 6.82 14.44
C PRO A 64 2.88 5.57 15.14
N GLU A 65 2.70 5.61 16.46
CA GLU A 65 2.20 4.49 17.26
C GLU A 65 0.74 4.16 16.91
N GLU A 66 -0.06 5.20 16.62
CA GLU A 66 -1.43 5.04 16.15
C GLU A 66 -1.47 4.36 14.78
N LEU A 67 -0.57 4.74 13.86
CA LEU A 67 -0.44 4.07 12.56
C LEU A 67 -0.03 2.60 12.70
N GLN A 68 0.89 2.27 13.61
CA GLN A 68 1.24 0.86 13.88
C GLN A 68 0.00 0.07 14.34
N GLY A 69 -0.80 0.65 15.25
CA GLY A 69 -2.07 0.05 15.67
C GLY A 69 -3.06 -0.14 14.51
N ILE A 70 -3.21 0.87 13.65
CA ILE A 70 -4.05 0.79 12.45
C ILE A 70 -3.57 -0.34 11.53
N LEU A 71 -2.27 -0.41 11.23
CA LEU A 71 -1.69 -1.44 10.35
C LEU A 71 -1.86 -2.87 10.89
N GLN A 72 -2.06 -3.03 12.20
CA GLN A 72 -2.33 -4.33 12.84
C GLN A 72 -3.82 -4.61 13.08
N SER A 73 -4.71 -3.70 12.69
CA SER A 73 -6.15 -3.89 12.87
C SER A 73 -6.69 -4.98 11.94
N GLU A 74 -7.75 -5.67 12.38
CA GLU A 74 -8.44 -6.68 11.57
C GLU A 74 -8.97 -6.11 10.25
N GLN A 75 -9.43 -4.85 10.26
CA GLN A 75 -9.87 -4.15 9.05
C GLN A 75 -8.75 -4.04 8.02
N VAL A 76 -7.55 -3.60 8.43
CA VAL A 76 -6.42 -3.41 7.51
C VAL A 76 -5.85 -4.75 7.06
N ILE A 77 -5.65 -5.69 7.98
CA ILE A 77 -5.11 -7.02 7.67
C ILE A 77 -6.06 -7.78 6.73
N GLY A 78 -7.36 -7.75 7.04
CA GLY A 78 -8.41 -8.45 6.29
C GLY A 78 -8.80 -7.78 4.98
N THR A 79 -8.29 -6.57 4.69
CA THR A 79 -8.51 -5.94 3.39
C THR A 79 -7.83 -6.77 2.29
N PRO A 80 -8.55 -7.16 1.21
CA PRO A 80 -7.97 -7.95 0.13
C PRO A 80 -6.82 -7.25 -0.58
N ILE A 81 -5.90 -8.04 -1.14
CA ILE A 81 -4.91 -7.52 -2.07
C ILE A 81 -5.65 -7.06 -3.34
N LEU A 82 -5.53 -5.78 -3.67
CA LEU A 82 -6.12 -5.17 -4.85
C LEU A 82 -5.36 -5.55 -6.11
N ARG A 83 -4.02 -5.46 -6.08
CA ARG A 83 -3.16 -5.82 -7.21
C ARG A 83 -1.72 -6.10 -6.79
N ILE A 84 -0.95 -6.69 -7.69
CA ILE A 84 0.50 -6.87 -7.55
C ILE A 84 1.20 -5.78 -8.37
N VAL A 85 2.16 -5.09 -7.75
CA VAL A 85 3.02 -4.10 -8.39
C VAL A 85 4.43 -4.67 -8.50
N LEU A 86 5.02 -4.69 -9.69
CA LEU A 86 6.40 -5.11 -9.87
C LEU A 86 7.35 -3.98 -9.47
N SER A 87 8.41 -4.34 -8.75
CA SER A 87 9.54 -3.46 -8.47
C SER A 87 10.84 -4.23 -8.70
N ASP A 88 11.96 -3.52 -8.77
CA ASP A 88 13.29 -4.13 -8.90
C ASP A 88 13.63 -5.07 -7.73
N GLN A 89 12.97 -4.87 -6.59
CA GLN A 89 13.10 -5.68 -5.37
C GLN A 89 12.06 -6.81 -5.28
N GLY A 90 11.33 -7.07 -6.36
CA GLY A 90 10.29 -8.11 -6.44
C GLY A 90 8.86 -7.57 -6.39
N PRO A 91 7.85 -8.48 -6.40
CA PRO A 91 6.45 -8.11 -6.40
C PRO A 91 6.03 -7.51 -5.04
N ARG A 92 5.20 -6.47 -5.10
CA ARG A 92 4.59 -5.80 -3.97
C ARG A 92 3.08 -6.03 -4.01
N PHE A 93 2.52 -6.43 -2.89
CA PHE A 93 1.10 -6.75 -2.78
C PHE A 93 0.38 -5.54 -2.19
N LEU A 94 -0.41 -4.89 -3.03
CA LEU A 94 -1.07 -3.63 -2.71
C LEU A 94 -2.43 -3.87 -2.09
N ARG A 95 -2.68 -3.22 -0.95
CA ARG A 95 -4.01 -2.99 -0.40
C ARG A 95 -4.35 -1.52 -0.48
N GLU A 96 -5.61 -1.23 -0.73
CA GLU A 96 -6.19 0.10 -0.56
C GLU A 96 -7.24 -0.01 0.53
N VAL A 97 -7.03 0.70 1.63
CA VAL A 97 -7.89 0.63 2.81
C VAL A 97 -8.55 1.99 3.02
N THR A 98 -9.88 2.00 3.11
CA THR A 98 -10.65 3.18 3.53
C THR A 98 -10.96 3.06 5.02
N LEU A 99 -10.51 4.04 5.81
CA LEU A 99 -10.74 4.12 7.25
C LEU A 99 -11.91 5.07 7.57
N ASP A 100 -12.40 5.00 8.80
CA ASP A 100 -13.49 5.84 9.32
C ASP A 100 -13.04 7.24 9.79
N LYS A 101 -11.74 7.50 9.75
CA LYS A 101 -11.13 8.77 10.14
C LYS A 101 -10.07 9.21 9.14
N ILE A 102 -9.85 10.53 9.09
CA ILE A 102 -8.72 11.11 8.37
C ILE A 102 -7.41 10.65 9.03
N ILE A 103 -6.50 10.11 8.22
CA ILE A 103 -5.19 9.62 8.70
C ILE A 103 -4.00 10.41 8.18
N GLY A 104 -4.22 11.28 7.20
CA GLY A 104 -3.12 12.02 6.57
C GLY A 104 -3.59 12.96 5.47
N ILE A 105 -2.60 13.51 4.77
CA ILE A 105 -2.76 14.37 3.60
C ILE A 105 -2.19 13.63 2.40
N ASP A 106 -3.01 13.44 1.37
CA ASP A 106 -2.55 12.91 0.09
C ASP A 106 -1.83 14.00 -0.69
N LYS A 107 -0.57 13.74 -1.09
CA LYS A 107 0.26 14.68 -1.84
C LYS A 107 -0.35 15.08 -3.19
N PHE A 108 -1.08 14.17 -3.84
CA PHE A 108 -1.56 14.41 -5.19
C PHE A 108 -2.77 15.33 -5.22
N SER A 109 -3.67 15.19 -4.26
CA SER A 109 -4.83 16.08 -4.09
C SER A 109 -4.56 17.28 -3.17
N ASN A 110 -3.53 17.18 -2.31
CA ASN A 110 -3.25 18.11 -1.21
C ASN A 110 -4.44 18.26 -0.23
N LEU A 111 -5.25 17.19 -0.10
CA LEU A 111 -6.43 17.15 0.76
C LEU A 111 -6.27 16.11 1.87
N PRO A 112 -6.94 16.31 3.02
CA PRO A 112 -7.09 15.27 4.03
C PRO A 112 -7.71 14.01 3.43
N THR A 113 -7.22 12.84 3.85
CA THR A 113 -7.70 11.54 3.36
C THR A 113 -7.83 10.52 4.48
N SER A 114 -8.85 9.68 4.37
CA SER A 114 -9.02 8.45 5.16
C SER A 114 -8.59 7.19 4.41
N VAL A 115 -8.15 7.32 3.15
CA VAL A 115 -7.66 6.22 2.34
C VAL A 115 -6.17 6.04 2.59
N MET A 116 -5.73 4.79 2.71
CA MET A 116 -4.34 4.40 2.87
C MET A 116 -3.98 3.28 1.90
N THR A 117 -2.86 3.43 1.19
CA THR A 117 -2.25 2.33 0.42
C THR A 117 -1.22 1.63 1.28
N VAL A 118 -1.26 0.30 1.33
CA VAL A 118 -0.26 -0.54 2.02
C VAL A 118 0.38 -1.48 1.02
N LEU A 119 1.71 -1.56 1.02
CA LEU A 119 2.48 -2.50 0.21
C LEU A 119 3.22 -3.48 1.12
N THR A 120 3.07 -4.78 0.84
CA THR A 120 3.86 -5.84 1.48
C THR A 120 4.69 -6.62 0.46
N ASP A 121 5.77 -7.26 0.91
CA ASP A 121 6.52 -8.23 0.10
C ASP A 121 5.86 -9.62 0.10
N LEU A 122 6.51 -10.60 -0.55
CA LEU A 122 6.07 -12.01 -0.62
C LEU A 122 5.99 -12.70 0.75
N GLN A 123 6.71 -12.20 1.76
CA GLN A 123 6.69 -12.72 3.12
C GLN A 123 5.58 -12.07 3.95
N GLY A 124 4.92 -11.03 3.44
CA GLY A 124 3.93 -10.23 4.17
C GLY A 124 4.59 -9.17 5.05
N ASN A 125 5.86 -8.84 4.85
CA ASN A 125 6.52 -7.75 5.56
C ASN A 125 6.10 -6.42 4.96
N LEU A 126 5.93 -5.42 5.83
CA LEU A 126 5.67 -4.05 5.42
C LEU A 126 6.81 -3.55 4.53
N VAL A 127 6.43 -2.97 3.40
CA VAL A 127 7.34 -2.26 2.50
C VAL A 127 7.13 -0.78 2.67
N THR A 128 5.87 -0.34 2.55
CA THR A 128 5.47 1.03 2.86
C THR A 128 3.97 1.09 3.16
N ALA A 129 3.56 2.15 3.83
CA ALA A 129 2.18 2.57 3.99
C ALA A 129 2.13 4.07 3.71
N THR A 130 1.13 4.54 2.96
CA THR A 130 1.04 5.95 2.58
C THR A 130 -0.41 6.44 2.56
N PRO A 131 -0.70 7.69 3.00
CA PRO A 131 -2.01 8.30 2.82
C PRO A 131 -2.33 8.50 1.33
N GLY A 132 -3.55 8.15 0.96
CA GLY A 132 -4.05 8.23 -0.40
C GLY A 132 -3.82 6.96 -1.21
N VAL A 133 -4.10 7.07 -2.50
CA VAL A 133 -4.00 5.96 -3.47
C VAL A 133 -2.73 6.12 -4.28
N ILE A 134 -1.95 5.04 -4.39
CA ILE A 134 -0.88 4.96 -5.38
C ILE A 134 -1.51 4.57 -6.72
N LYS A 135 -1.36 5.42 -7.73
CA LYS A 135 -1.78 5.16 -9.12
C LYS A 135 -0.67 4.45 -9.87
#